data_AF-G6YS89-F1
#
_entry.id   AF-G6YS89-F1
#
_cell.length_a   1.000
_cell.length_b   1.000
_cell.length_c   1.000
_cell.angle_alpha   90.00
_cell.angle_beta   90.00
_cell.angle_gamma   90.00
#
_symmetry.space_group_name_H-M   'P 1'
#
loop_
_entity.id
_entity.type
_entity.pdbx_description
1 polymer ?
#
loop_
_entity_poly.entity_id
_entity_poly.type
_entity_poly.pdbx_seq_one_letter_code
_entity_poly.pdbx_strand_id
1 'polypeptide(L)'
;MSSEDLNQVMEMDGEERYDYFLSQVAEEREIWILVNGQSQFLKIASDDGDVEYLPVWPASAFAAEYANGGDELTPRSISLPDFFRKWVPGLTKDGLDVGVFPGPDKTVWITEPAELKQDLQDVMSDF
;
A
#
# COMPACT_ATOMS: atom_id res chain seq x y z
N MET A 1 -12.61 2.33 12.25
CA MET A 1 -12.52 0.89 11.93
C MET A 1 -12.64 0.09 13.21
N SER A 2 -13.66 -0.76 13.32
CA SER A 2 -13.73 -1.77 14.38
C SER A 2 -12.90 -2.98 13.96
N SER A 3 -12.49 -3.82 14.91
CA SER A 3 -11.70 -5.04 14.64
C SER A 3 -12.42 -6.04 13.72
N GLU A 4 -13.75 -5.98 13.63
CA GLU A 4 -14.57 -6.81 12.75
C GLU A 4 -14.45 -6.40 11.28
N ASP A 5 -14.35 -5.10 10.99
CA ASP A 5 -14.16 -4.58 9.62
C ASP A 5 -12.80 -4.99 9.05
N LEU A 6 -11.77 -5.07 9.90
CA LEU A 6 -10.41 -5.44 9.49
C LEU A 6 -10.34 -6.89 9.00
N ASN A 7 -10.99 -7.80 9.72
CA ASN A 7 -10.93 -9.23 9.41
C ASN A 7 -11.68 -9.55 8.11
N GLN A 8 -12.86 -8.94 7.92
CA GLN A 8 -13.64 -9.12 6.69
C GLN A 8 -12.85 -8.67 5.45
N VAL A 9 -12.11 -7.56 5.54
CA VAL A 9 -11.28 -7.06 4.44
C VAL A 9 -10.05 -7.95 4.21
N MET A 10 -9.51 -8.57 5.25
CA MET A 10 -8.38 -9.51 5.12
C MET A 10 -8.78 -10.85 4.49
N GLU A 11 -10.06 -11.24 4.56
CA GLU A 11 -10.61 -12.43 3.92
C GLU A 11 -10.94 -12.23 2.43
N MET A 12 -10.89 -10.99 1.93
CA MET A 12 -11.16 -10.66 0.52
C MET A 12 -10.03 -11.11 -0.42
N ASP A 13 -10.39 -11.45 -1.66
CA ASP A 13 -9.43 -11.79 -2.69
C ASP A 13 -8.57 -10.58 -3.11
N GLY A 14 -7.46 -10.82 -3.82
CA GLY A 14 -6.50 -9.76 -4.18
C GLY A 14 -7.10 -8.59 -4.98
N GLU A 15 -8.07 -8.87 -5.85
CA GLU A 15 -8.79 -7.86 -6.64
C GLU A 15 -9.73 -7.01 -5.76
N GLU A 16 -10.51 -7.65 -4.89
CA GLU A 16 -11.40 -6.97 -3.96
C GLU A 16 -10.64 -6.06 -2.99
N ARG A 17 -9.47 -6.51 -2.50
CA ARG A 17 -8.60 -5.71 -1.64
C ARG A 17 -8.01 -4.52 -2.37
N TYR A 18 -7.73 -4.65 -3.66
CA TYR A 18 -7.27 -3.55 -4.50
C TYR A 18 -8.37 -2.49 -4.68
N ASP A 19 -9.59 -2.89 -5.01
CA ASP A 19 -10.73 -1.97 -5.14
C ASP A 19 -11.06 -1.26 -3.81
N TYR A 20 -11.07 -2.03 -2.71
CA TYR A 20 -11.22 -1.48 -1.37
C TYR A 20 -10.12 -0.46 -1.04
N PHE A 21 -8.86 -0.78 -1.39
CA PHE A 21 -7.73 0.13 -1.21
C PHE A 21 -7.96 1.44 -1.95
N LEU A 22 -8.32 1.40 -3.23
CA LEU A 22 -8.55 2.60 -4.04
C LEU A 22 -9.66 3.46 -3.43
N SER A 23 -10.79 2.85 -3.07
CA SER A 23 -11.93 3.56 -2.47
C SER A 23 -11.57 4.23 -1.15
N GLN A 24 -10.92 3.52 -0.23
CA GLN A 24 -10.53 4.06 1.07
C GLN A 24 -9.48 5.17 0.95
N VAL A 25 -8.46 4.97 0.11
CA VAL A 25 -7.39 5.95 -0.10
C VAL A 25 -7.92 7.20 -0.79
N ALA A 26 -8.87 7.07 -1.72
CA ALA A 26 -9.52 8.20 -2.38
C ALA A 26 -10.35 9.04 -1.39
N GLU A 27 -11.06 8.38 -0.46
CA GLU A 27 -11.86 9.02 0.60
C GLU A 27 -10.96 9.74 1.62
N GLU A 28 -10.03 9.02 2.23
CA GLU A 28 -9.18 9.53 3.32
C GLU A 28 -8.02 10.40 2.82
N ARG A 29 -7.68 10.28 1.53
CA ARG A 29 -6.58 11.01 0.85
C ARG A 29 -5.21 10.78 1.46
N GLU A 30 -5.00 9.59 2.01
CA GLU A 30 -3.76 9.15 2.63
C GLU A 30 -3.45 7.70 2.28
N ILE A 31 -2.15 7.41 2.15
CA ILE A 31 -1.61 6.07 1.93
C ILE A 31 -0.66 5.77 3.08
N TRP A 32 -0.69 4.53 3.57
CA TRP A 32 0.17 4.07 4.65
C TRP A 32 1.29 3.21 4.11
N ILE A 33 2.49 3.41 4.64
CA ILE A 33 3.66 2.56 4.42
C ILE A 33 4.23 2.12 5.77
N LEU A 34 5.14 1.15 5.74
CA LEU A 34 5.94 0.79 6.90
C LEU A 34 7.34 1.37 6.79
N VAL A 35 7.86 1.87 7.90
CA VAL A 35 9.25 2.34 8.03
C VAL A 35 9.94 1.70 9.22
N ASN A 36 11.23 1.44 9.12
CA ASN A 36 12.04 0.94 10.24
C ASN A 36 12.50 2.07 11.18
N GLY A 37 13.17 1.72 12.28
CA GLY A 37 13.75 2.68 13.24
C GLY A 37 14.75 3.69 12.66
N GLN A 38 15.25 3.48 11.44
CA GLN A 38 16.13 4.40 10.72
C GLN A 38 15.36 5.29 9.72
N SER A 39 14.02 5.30 9.77
CA SER A 39 13.14 6.01 8.81
C SER A 39 13.30 5.57 7.35
N GLN A 40 13.80 4.35 7.12
CA GLN A 40 13.81 3.75 5.79
C GLN A 40 12.51 2.99 5.58
N PHE A 41 11.90 3.13 4.41
CA PHE A 41 10.67 2.42 4.07
C PHE A 41 10.95 0.93 3.81
N LEU A 42 9.96 0.10 4.14
CA LEU A 42 9.96 -1.32 3.83
C LEU A 42 9.93 -1.50 2.31
N LYS A 43 10.76 -2.43 1.82
CA LYS A 43 10.78 -2.87 0.42
C LYS A 43 10.76 -4.39 0.43
N ILE A 44 9.89 -4.98 -0.38
CA ILE A 44 9.75 -6.43 -0.48
C ILE A 44 10.18 -6.85 -1.88
N ALA A 45 10.97 -7.92 -1.97
CA ALA A 45 11.26 -8.59 -3.23
C ALA A 45 10.30 -9.76 -3.40
N SER A 46 9.80 -9.95 -4.62
CA SER A 46 9.07 -11.15 -5.01
C SER A 46 9.93 -12.41 -4.81
N ASP A 47 9.30 -13.57 -4.66
CA ASP A 47 10.00 -14.84 -4.35
C ASP A 47 11.09 -15.19 -5.38
N ASP A 48 10.86 -14.85 -6.65
CA ASP A 48 11.81 -15.06 -7.76
C ASP A 48 12.92 -13.97 -7.82
N GLY A 49 12.79 -12.91 -7.03
CA GLY A 49 13.74 -11.78 -6.98
C GLY A 49 13.70 -10.83 -8.18
N ASP A 50 12.85 -11.11 -9.17
CA ASP A 50 12.76 -10.35 -10.42
C ASP A 50 12.06 -9.00 -10.27
N VAL A 51 11.20 -8.87 -9.25
CA VAL A 51 10.40 -7.67 -8.98
C VAL A 51 10.61 -7.24 -7.53
N GLU A 52 10.81 -5.94 -7.32
CA GLU A 52 10.86 -5.34 -6.01
C GLU A 52 9.82 -4.24 -5.89
N TYR A 53 9.12 -4.20 -4.75
CA TYR A 53 8.00 -3.29 -4.58
C TYR A 53 7.93 -2.67 -3.17
N LEU A 54 7.33 -1.49 -3.11
CA LEU A 54 6.93 -0.82 -1.88
C LEU A 54 5.53 -1.30 -1.48
N PRO A 55 5.36 -1.99 -0.35
CA PRO A 55 4.04 -2.33 0.14
C PRO A 55 3.31 -1.08 0.67
N VAL A 56 2.04 -0.94 0.32
CA VAL A 56 1.17 0.18 0.72
C VAL A 56 -0.15 -0.33 1.30
N TRP A 57 -0.72 0.40 2.26
CA TRP A 57 -1.98 0.05 2.93
C TRP A 57 -2.97 1.21 2.93
N PRO A 58 -4.29 0.92 2.96
CA PRO A 58 -5.30 1.96 2.93
C PRO A 58 -5.51 2.62 4.30
N ALA A 59 -5.08 1.98 5.39
CA ALA A 59 -5.20 2.51 6.74
C ALA A 59 -4.05 2.04 7.64
N SER A 60 -3.77 2.81 8.70
CA SER A 60 -2.72 2.49 9.67
C SER A 60 -2.92 1.14 10.36
N ALA A 61 -4.18 0.74 10.59
CA ALA A 61 -4.49 -0.50 11.29
C ALA A 61 -3.99 -1.72 10.51
N PHE A 62 -4.18 -1.72 9.19
CA PHE A 62 -3.70 -2.79 8.32
C PHE A 62 -2.17 -2.85 8.24
N ALA A 63 -1.52 -1.69 8.12
CA ALA A 63 -0.06 -1.62 8.17
C ALA A 63 0.49 -2.12 9.53
N ALA A 64 -0.16 -1.74 10.64
CA ALA A 64 0.24 -2.16 11.98
C ALA A 64 0.07 -3.67 12.18
N GLU A 65 -1.01 -4.26 11.66
CA GLU A 65 -1.23 -5.70 11.71
C GLU A 65 -0.12 -6.45 10.97
N TYR A 66 0.24 -5.98 9.77
CA TYR A 66 1.34 -6.55 8.99
C TYR A 66 2.69 -6.43 9.72
N ALA A 67 2.95 -5.30 10.37
CA ALA A 67 4.18 -5.07 11.14
C ALA A 67 4.31 -5.94 12.39
N ASN A 68 3.19 -6.40 12.97
CA ASN A 68 3.17 -7.17 14.22
C ASN A 68 3.89 -8.53 14.12
N GLY A 69 4.24 -8.97 12.90
CA GLY A 69 5.02 -10.17 12.63
C GLY A 69 6.53 -9.98 12.45
N GLY A 70 7.09 -8.77 12.52
CA GLY A 70 8.49 -8.49 12.16
C GLY A 70 9.24 -7.44 13.01
N ASP A 71 10.49 -7.16 12.65
CA ASP A 71 11.37 -6.10 13.19
C ASP A 71 10.64 -4.75 13.36
N GLU A 72 11.20 -3.84 14.16
CA GLU A 72 10.71 -2.49 14.56
C GLU A 72 10.17 -1.60 13.40
N LEU A 73 9.07 -2.03 12.78
CA LEU A 73 8.38 -1.40 11.68
C LEU A 73 7.21 -0.61 12.24
N THR A 74 7.11 0.64 11.81
CA THR A 74 6.08 1.57 12.26
C THR A 74 5.28 2.08 11.05
N PRO A 75 3.93 2.11 11.15
CA PRO A 75 3.08 2.74 10.15
C PRO A 75 3.41 4.23 10.02
N ARG A 76 3.52 4.69 8.77
CA ARG A 76 3.70 6.09 8.43
C ARG A 76 2.71 6.48 7.34
N SER A 77 1.96 7.54 7.58
CA SER A 77 1.08 8.13 6.59
C SER A 77 1.85 8.99 5.59
N ILE A 78 1.40 8.93 4.34
CA ILE A 78 1.83 9.75 3.22
C ILE A 78 0.56 10.37 2.65
N SER A 79 0.55 11.70 2.54
CA SER A 79 -0.57 12.38 1.88
C SER A 79 -0.63 11.98 0.39
N LEU A 80 -1.82 11.78 -0.15
CA LEU A 80 -1.99 11.44 -1.56
C LEU A 80 -1.35 12.46 -2.53
N PRO A 81 -1.37 13.79 -2.26
CA PRO A 81 -0.59 14.75 -3.04
C PRO A 81 0.93 14.54 -2.97
N ASP A 82 1.48 14.17 -1.80
CA ASP A 82 2.91 13.84 -1.68
C ASP A 82 3.22 12.54 -2.41
N PHE A 83 2.33 11.54 -2.32
CA PHE A 83 2.49 10.29 -3.05
C PHE A 83 2.61 10.57 -4.56
N PHE A 84 1.68 11.32 -5.13
CA PHE A 84 1.67 11.64 -6.56
C PHE A 84 2.85 12.50 -7.03
N ARG A 85 3.31 13.45 -6.20
CA ARG A 85 4.34 14.43 -6.61
C ARG A 85 5.75 13.99 -6.30
N LYS A 86 5.95 13.15 -5.27
CA LYS A 86 7.27 12.76 -4.77
C LYS A 86 7.51 11.27 -4.90
N TRP A 87 6.57 10.44 -4.45
CA TRP A 87 6.76 8.99 -4.40
C TRP A 87 6.66 8.35 -5.77
N VAL A 88 5.59 8.59 -6.52
CA VAL A 88 5.42 8.05 -7.88
C VAL A 88 6.65 8.31 -8.76
N PRO A 89 7.14 9.55 -8.95
CA PRO A 89 8.32 9.78 -9.77
C PRO A 89 9.64 9.27 -9.15
N GLY A 90 9.71 9.09 -7.83
CA GLY A 90 10.85 8.49 -7.15
C GLY A 90 10.92 6.99 -7.41
N LEU A 91 9.83 6.28 -7.10
CA LEU A 91 9.68 4.84 -7.28
C LEU A 91 9.89 4.43 -8.75
N THR A 92 9.30 5.16 -9.71
CA THR A 92 9.52 4.89 -11.14
C THR A 92 10.99 5.05 -11.55
N LYS A 93 11.73 6.00 -10.96
CA LYS A 93 13.17 6.17 -11.24
C LYS A 93 14.03 5.09 -10.60
N ASP A 94 13.63 4.61 -9.44
CA ASP A 94 14.30 3.55 -8.70
C ASP A 94 13.94 2.15 -9.22
N GLY A 95 13.02 2.04 -10.20
CA GLY A 95 12.55 0.77 -10.74
C GLY A 95 11.74 -0.05 -9.72
N LEU A 96 11.05 0.65 -8.81
CA LEU A 96 10.27 0.06 -7.74
C LEU A 96 8.78 0.09 -8.07
N ASP A 97 8.14 -1.07 -8.00
CA ASP A 97 6.70 -1.18 -8.11
C ASP A 97 6.00 -0.91 -6.77
N VAL A 98 4.67 -0.91 -6.79
CA VAL A 98 3.85 -0.76 -5.60
C VAL A 98 3.09 -2.06 -5.36
N GLY A 99 3.30 -2.65 -4.18
CA GLY A 99 2.54 -3.79 -3.70
C GLY A 99 1.33 -3.30 -2.92
N VAL A 100 0.17 -3.30 -3.57
CA VAL A 100 -1.06 -2.81 -2.97
C VAL A 100 -1.62 -3.83 -2.01
N PHE A 101 -1.77 -3.37 -0.77
CA PHE A 101 -2.43 -4.04 0.33
C PHE A 101 -2.04 -5.52 0.45
N PRO A 102 -0.77 -5.84 0.78
CA PRO A 102 -0.34 -7.23 0.93
C PRO A 102 -1.11 -7.94 2.05
N GLY A 103 -1.62 -9.13 1.74
CA GLY A 103 -2.42 -9.95 2.65
C GLY A 103 -1.58 -10.89 3.51
N PRO A 104 -2.16 -11.45 4.59
CA PRO A 104 -1.47 -12.41 5.44
C PRO A 104 -1.09 -13.71 4.71
N ASP A 105 -1.82 -14.07 3.65
CA ASP A 105 -1.55 -15.25 2.80
C ASP A 105 -0.48 -15.00 1.72
N LYS A 106 0.32 -13.92 1.85
CA LYS A 106 1.33 -13.48 0.86
C LYS A 106 0.78 -13.03 -0.50
N THR A 107 -0.54 -13.02 -0.67
CA THR A 107 -1.20 -12.47 -1.86
C THR A 107 -1.07 -10.95 -1.86
N VAL A 108 -0.53 -10.40 -2.95
CA VAL A 108 -0.29 -8.97 -3.13
C VAL A 108 -0.60 -8.59 -4.58
N TRP A 109 -1.26 -7.45 -4.76
CA TRP A 109 -1.44 -6.87 -6.09
C TRP A 109 -0.27 -5.94 -6.40
N ILE A 110 0.59 -6.32 -7.34
CA ILE A 110 1.75 -5.50 -7.73
C ILE A 110 1.38 -4.70 -8.98
N THR A 111 1.59 -3.40 -8.95
CA THR A 111 1.35 -2.50 -10.07
C THR A 111 2.39 -1.38 -10.10
N GLU A 112 2.59 -0.78 -11.28
CA GLU A 112 3.49 0.35 -11.43
C GLU A 112 2.99 1.56 -10.62
N PRO A 113 3.90 2.40 -10.07
CA PRO A 113 3.50 3.60 -9.33
C PRO A 113 2.66 4.58 -10.16
N ALA A 114 2.90 4.62 -11.48
CA ALA A 114 2.18 5.47 -12.41
C ALA A 114 0.75 4.99 -12.64
N GLU A 115 0.57 3.68 -12.79
CA GLU A 115 -0.75 3.04 -12.95
C GLU A 115 -1.59 3.24 -11.69
N LEU A 116 -1.06 2.92 -10.49
CA LEU A 116 -1.78 3.14 -9.24
C LEU A 116 -2.24 4.60 -9.05
N LYS A 117 -1.40 5.55 -9.46
CA LYS A 117 -1.77 6.95 -9.44
C LYS A 117 -2.95 7.23 -10.38
N GLN A 118 -2.92 6.69 -11.59
CA GLN A 118 -4.01 6.88 -12.54
C GLN A 118 -5.32 6.30 -12.01
N ASP A 119 -5.27 5.07 -11.47
CA ASP A 119 -6.44 4.41 -10.88
C ASP A 119 -7.04 5.22 -9.73
N LEU A 120 -6.19 5.72 -8.82
CA LEU A 120 -6.64 6.61 -7.75
C LEU A 120 -7.25 7.91 -8.28
N GLN A 121 -6.69 8.51 -9.35
CA GLN A 121 -7.25 9.72 -9.94
C GLN A 121 -8.60 9.48 -10.63
N ASP A 122 -8.78 8.31 -11.24
CA ASP A 122 -10.03 7.90 -11.89
C ASP A 122 -11.13 7.72 -10.85
N VAL A 123 -10.87 6.91 -9.81
CA VAL A 123 -11.77 6.70 -8.67
C VAL A 123 -12.12 8.02 -7.99
N MET A 124 -11.15 8.91 -7.77
CA MET A 124 -11.41 10.24 -7.20
C MET A 124 -12.27 11.17 -8.07
N SER A 125 -12.32 10.93 -9.38
CA SER A 125 -13.10 11.74 -10.33
C SER A 125 -14.54 11.26 -10.47
N ASP A 126 -14.84 10.05 -10.01
CA ASP A 126 -16.18 9.45 -10.02
C ASP A 126 -17.05 9.88 -8.82
N PHE A 127 -16.43 10.48 -7.79
CA PHE A 127 -17.11 11.09 -6.62
C PHE A 127 -17.60 12.52 -6.88
#